data_AF-A0A951D6I3-F1
#
_entry.id   AF-A0A951D6I3-F1
#
_cell.length_a   1.000
_cell.length_b   1.000
_cell.length_c   1.000
_cell.angle_alpha   90.00
_cell.angle_beta   90.00
_cell.angle_gamma   90.00
#
_symmetry.space_group_name_H-M   'P 1'
#
loop_
_entity.id
_entity.type
_entity.pdbx_description
1 polymer ?
#
loop_
_entity_poly.entity_id
_entity_poly.type
_entity_poly.pdbx_seq_one_letter_code
_entity_poly.pdbx_strand_id
1 'polypeptide(L)'
;MPDAIAVFGVIDHQLSSHYFDSRAVHRVFTVSFIGRTLRYVRNAAGFSQRFTLTVSNDGDTMTGRAELSRDGTTWENDLAITYQRVR
;
A
#
# COMPACT_ATOMS: atom_id res chain seq x y z
N MET A 1 -0.95 -1.61 -21.74
CA MET A 1 -0.66 -2.35 -20.49
C MET A 1 -0.53 -1.31 -19.39
N PRO A 2 -1.14 -1.48 -18.21
CA PRO A 2 -0.93 -0.52 -17.12
C PRO A 2 0.55 -0.53 -16.70
N ASP A 3 1.06 0.62 -16.22
CA ASP A 3 2.44 0.71 -15.73
C ASP A 3 2.69 -0.13 -14.48
N ALA A 4 1.62 -0.51 -13.77
CA ALA A 4 1.68 -1.42 -12.65
C ALA A 4 0.39 -2.26 -12.52
N ILE A 5 0.53 -3.45 -11.94
CA ILE A 5 -0.58 -4.33 -11.55
C ILE A 5 -0.36 -4.83 -10.12
N ALA A 6 -1.44 -4.90 -9.35
CA ALA A 6 -1.46 -5.52 -8.03
C ALA A 6 -2.50 -6.65 -8.02
N VAL A 7 -2.08 -7.84 -7.60
CA VAL A 7 -2.95 -9.02 -7.44
C VAL A 7 -3.12 -9.29 -5.96
N PHE A 8 -4.36 -9.42 -5.50
CA PHE A 8 -4.70 -9.68 -4.10
C PHE A 8 -5.09 -11.14 -3.91
N GLY A 9 -4.59 -11.76 -2.85
CA GLY A 9 -4.91 -13.14 -2.51
C GLY A 9 -4.53 -13.46 -1.08
N VAL A 10 -5.09 -14.54 -0.54
CA VAL A 10 -4.69 -15.07 0.77
C VAL A 10 -3.59 -16.10 0.56
N ILE A 11 -2.44 -15.88 1.18
CA ILE A 11 -1.26 -16.76 1.13
C ILE A 11 -0.89 -17.05 2.58
N ASP A 12 -0.74 -18.32 2.94
CA ASP A 12 -0.42 -18.76 4.31
C ASP A 12 -1.32 -18.10 5.37
N HIS A 13 -2.63 -18.06 5.11
CA HIS A 13 -3.66 -17.43 5.96
C HIS A 13 -3.55 -15.90 6.11
N GLN A 14 -2.72 -15.23 5.32
CA GLN A 14 -2.54 -13.78 5.33
C GLN A 14 -2.97 -13.15 4.01
N LEU A 15 -3.90 -12.17 4.07
CA LEU A 15 -4.22 -11.36 2.90
C LEU A 15 -2.97 -10.59 2.46
N SER A 16 -2.61 -10.74 1.19
CA SER A 16 -1.39 -10.25 0.59
C SER A 16 -1.67 -9.57 -0.75
N SER A 17 -0.81 -8.64 -1.13
CA SER A 17 -0.80 -8.00 -2.46
C SER A 17 0.53 -8.22 -3.15
N HIS A 18 0.51 -8.86 -4.32
CA HIS A 18 1.65 -9.00 -5.21
C HIS A 18 1.62 -7.86 -6.23
N TYR A 19 2.57 -6.94 -6.11
CA TYR A 19 2.73 -5.78 -6.97
C TYR A 19 3.84 -6.00 -7.99
N PHE A 20 3.55 -5.67 -9.25
CA PHE A 20 4.48 -5.70 -10.37
C PHE A 20 4.38 -4.40 -11.16
N ASP A 21 5.51 -3.86 -11.63
CA ASP A 21 5.53 -2.66 -12.48
C ASP A 21 6.46 -2.77 -13.69
N SER A 22 6.35 -1.80 -14.58
CA SER A 22 7.13 -1.70 -15.82
C SER A 22 8.65 -1.55 -15.62
N ARG A 23 9.11 -1.30 -14.38
CA ARG A 23 10.54 -1.25 -14.01
C ARG A 23 11.07 -2.62 -13.57
N ALA A 24 10.29 -3.69 -13.76
CA ALA A 24 10.57 -5.04 -13.29
C ALA A 24 10.68 -5.14 -11.75
N VAL A 25 10.05 -4.22 -11.01
CA VAL A 25 9.99 -4.30 -9.55
C VAL A 25 8.85 -5.23 -9.15
N HIS A 26 9.16 -6.23 -8.34
CA HIS A 26 8.18 -7.06 -7.65
C HIS A 26 8.22 -6.82 -6.14
N ARG A 27 7.04 -6.65 -5.54
CA ARG A 27 6.88 -6.48 -4.09
C ARG A 27 5.69 -7.30 -3.60
N VAL A 28 5.85 -7.90 -2.42
CA VAL A 28 4.76 -8.54 -1.69
C VAL A 28 4.48 -7.70 -0.44
N PHE A 29 3.21 -7.34 -0.27
CA PHE A 29 2.74 -6.61 0.91
C PHE A 29 1.75 -7.47 1.69
N THR A 30 1.88 -7.47 3.00
CA THR A 30 0.78 -7.84 3.89
C THR A 30 -0.29 -6.76 3.83
N VAL A 31 -1.55 -7.15 3.72
CA VAL A 31 -2.68 -6.23 3.58
C VAL A 31 -3.70 -6.47 4.69
N SER A 32 -4.23 -5.38 5.24
CA SER A 32 -5.38 -5.42 6.16
C SER A 32 -6.36 -4.31 5.80
N PHE A 33 -7.65 -4.61 5.85
CA PHE A 33 -8.71 -3.61 5.72
C PHE A 33 -9.61 -3.68 6.95
N ILE A 34 -9.58 -2.65 7.79
CA ILE A 34 -10.33 -2.62 9.05
C ILE A 34 -11.16 -1.33 9.06
N GLY A 35 -12.49 -1.49 9.15
CA GLY A 35 -13.42 -0.37 9.09
C GLY A 35 -13.33 0.35 7.75
N ARG A 36 -12.71 1.55 7.76
CA ARG A 36 -12.50 2.40 6.57
C ARG A 36 -11.02 2.58 6.21
N THR A 37 -10.14 1.82 6.86
CA THR A 37 -8.69 1.97 6.72
C THR A 37 -8.08 0.75 6.07
N LEU A 38 -7.48 0.95 4.90
CA LEU A 38 -6.63 -0.01 4.21
C LEU A 38 -5.19 0.22 4.62
N ARG A 39 -4.47 -0.86 4.91
CA ARG A 39 -3.05 -0.82 5.22
C ARG A 39 -2.28 -1.86 4.42
N TYR A 40 -1.15 -1.43 3.85
CA TYR A 40 -0.14 -2.29 3.24
C TYR A 40 1.13 -2.18 4.06
N VAL A 41 1.79 -3.30 4.30
CA VAL A 41 3.09 -3.36 5.00
C VAL A 41 4.01 -4.32 4.27
N ARG A 42 5.24 -3.89 4.04
CA ARG A 42 6.34 -4.73 3.55
C ARG A 42 7.56 -4.48 4.42
N ASN A 43 7.95 -5.48 5.19
CA ASN A 43 9.18 -5.47 5.95
C ASN A 43 10.25 -6.24 5.18
N ALA A 44 11.28 -5.55 4.72
CA ALA A 44 12.42 -6.17 4.04
C ALA A 44 13.72 -5.46 4.42
N ALA A 45 14.79 -6.22 4.50
CA ALA A 45 16.12 -5.70 4.83
C ALA A 45 16.53 -4.60 3.84
N GLY A 46 17.06 -3.49 4.37
CA GLY A 46 17.52 -2.33 3.61
C GLY A 46 16.41 -1.46 2.99
N PHE A 47 15.16 -1.93 2.91
CA PHE A 47 14.05 -1.14 2.40
C PHE A 47 12.69 -1.70 2.82
N SER A 48 12.08 -1.12 3.84
CA SER A 48 10.72 -1.40 4.29
C SER A 48 9.75 -0.30 3.89
N GLN A 49 8.48 -0.64 3.70
CA GLN A 49 7.45 0.28 3.23
C GLN A 49 6.14 0.01 3.97
N ARG A 50 5.39 1.08 4.24
CA ARG A 50 4.02 0.98 4.72
C ARG A 50 3.15 2.05 4.07
N PHE A 51 1.89 1.72 3.83
CA PHE A 51 0.92 2.64 3.27
C PHE A 51 -0.38 2.51 4.06
N THR A 52 -0.96 3.66 4.41
CA THR A 52 -2.28 3.74 5.05
C THR A 52 -3.18 4.58 4.16
N LEU A 53 -4.37 4.09 3.84
CA LEU A 53 -5.40 4.79 3.07
C LEU A 53 -6.71 4.75 3.85
N THR A 54 -7.28 5.92 4.12
CA THR A 54 -8.55 6.06 4.85
C THR A 54 -9.64 6.57 3.92
N VAL A 55 -10.77 5.87 3.88
CA VAL A 55 -11.98 6.29 3.16
C VAL A 55 -12.78 7.25 4.04
N SER A 56 -13.21 8.39 3.47
CA SER A 56 -14.09 9.35 4.14
C SER A 56 -15.46 8.74 4.47
N ASN A 57 -16.21 9.39 5.36
CA ASN A 57 -17.52 8.90 5.78
C ASN A 57 -18.56 8.84 4.65
N ASP A 58 -18.50 9.80 3.73
CA ASP A 58 -19.34 9.85 2.52
C ASP A 58 -18.89 8.86 1.43
N GLY A 59 -17.70 8.26 1.56
CA GLY A 59 -17.16 7.33 0.58
C GLY A 59 -16.63 7.98 -0.69
N ASP A 60 -16.59 9.31 -0.78
CA ASP A 60 -16.22 10.04 -2.00
C ASP A 60 -14.74 10.46 -2.03
N THR A 61 -14.07 10.45 -0.87
CA THR A 61 -12.64 10.76 -0.74
C THR A 61 -11.88 9.59 -0.12
N MET A 62 -10.66 9.35 -0.60
CA MET A 62 -9.71 8.51 0.12
C MET A 62 -8.37 9.25 0.29
N THR A 63 -7.85 9.30 1.51
CA THR A 63 -6.58 9.98 1.81
C THR A 63 -5.53 8.97 2.23
N GLY A 64 -4.42 8.94 1.50
CA GLY A 64 -3.35 7.98 1.62
C GLY A 64 -2.03 8.61 2.02
N ARG A 65 -1.24 7.89 2.81
CA ARG A 65 0.14 8.23 3.15
C ARG A 65 1.02 7.01 3.06
N ALA A 66 2.09 7.11 2.27
CA ALA A 66 3.16 6.12 2.21
C ALA A 66 4.37 6.61 2.99
N GLU A 67 4.99 5.66 3.68
CA GLU A 67 6.23 5.87 4.41
C GLU A 67 7.19 4.74 4.05
N LEU A 68 8.48 5.05 4.07
CA LEU A 68 9.54 4.07 3.84
C LEU A 68 10.57 4.11 4.97
N SER A 69 11.34 3.04 5.08
CA SER A 69 12.46 2.94 6.02
C SER A 69 13.62 2.23 5.32
N ARG A 70 14.80 2.85 5.33
CA ARG A 70 16.03 2.27 4.74
C ARG A 70 16.93 1.58 5.78
N ASP A 71 16.74 1.90 7.05
CA ASP A 71 17.47 1.34 8.19
C ASP A 71 16.65 0.29 8.97
N GLY A 72 15.35 0.17 8.67
CA GLY A 72 14.42 -0.72 9.38
C GLY A 72 13.88 -0.12 10.69
N THR A 73 14.29 1.09 11.06
CA THR A 73 13.97 1.71 12.36
C THR A 73 13.36 3.10 12.21
N THR A 74 13.88 3.92 11.30
CA THR A 74 13.42 5.27 11.03
C THR A 74 12.46 5.25 9.85
N TRP A 75 11.31 5.91 10.02
CA TRP A 75 10.29 6.01 8.98
C TRP A 75 10.20 7.45 8.46
N GLU A 76 10.32 7.61 7.15
CA GLU A 76 10.19 8.89 6.46
C GLU A 76 8.93 8.93 5.59
N ASN A 77 8.39 10.14 5.38
CA ASN A 77 7.29 10.35 4.45
C ASN A 77 7.79 10.22 3.01
N ASP A 78 7.09 9.42 2.23
CA ASP A 78 7.42 9.16 0.83
C ASP A 78 6.36 9.76 -0.12
N LEU A 79 5.09 9.51 0.17
CA LEU A 79 3.98 9.96 -0.67
C LEU A 79 2.77 10.35 0.18
N ALA A 80 2.11 11.44 -0.20
CA ALA A 80 0.75 11.76 0.22
C ALA A 80 -0.13 11.78 -1.03
N ILE A 81 -1.27 11.11 -0.98
CA ILE A 81 -2.18 10.99 -2.12
C ILE A 81 -3.62 11.13 -1.67
N THR A 82 -4.43 11.83 -2.45
CA THR A 82 -5.86 11.95 -2.24
C THR A 82 -6.57 11.49 -3.50
N TYR A 83 -7.47 10.53 -3.36
CA TYR A 83 -8.36 10.08 -4.42
C TYR A 83 -9.74 10.72 -4.23
N GLN A 84 -10.34 11.12 -5.34
CA GLN A 84 -11.71 11.61 -5.41
C GLN A 84 -12.50 10.70 -6.33
N ARG A 85 -13.73 10.37 -5.93
CA ARG A 85 -14.64 9.57 -6.76
C ARG A 85 -15.06 10.38 -7.98
N VAL A 86 -14.78 9.85 -9.18
CA VAL A 86 -15.32 10.39 -10.43
C VAL A 86 -16.78 9.97 -10.55
N ARG A 87 -17.64 10.89 -10.99
CA ARG A 87 -19.08 10.67 -11.22
C ARG A 87 -19.38 10.43 -12.69
#